data_AF-A0A947RPX3-F1
#
_entry.id   AF-A0A947RPX3-F1
#
_cell.length_a   1.000
_cell.length_b   1.000
_cell.length_c   1.000
_cell.angle_alpha   90.00
_cell.angle_beta   90.00
_cell.angle_gamma   90.00
#
_symmetry.space_group_name_H-M   'P 1'
#
loop_
_entity.id
_entity.type
_entity.pdbx_description
1 polymer ?
#
loop_
_entity_poly.entity_id
_entity_poly.type
_entity_poly.pdbx_seq_one_letter_code
_entity_poly.pdbx_strand_id
1 'polypeptide(L)'
;MKPPEAKMVSESFVRVIRQRLAEGKQVRRSLPVWGRLAVDRPLPFLCVYRRPGRTRDRATCRLVTSEASYLICSAERRQREGVGRLVSAVAETLAEEFGSFMILELWAGNRPEGSEAVTTGSLHPAFRILAPRENGHEALTDGFEEALRRIKLGRRRATAAIVESARRWPRGLPPVMPIDETARLGCVVYGLEVAPVYLDPENGDTYPRVLNELRRKLSIALRRFFYEFARSSTTADPAHFHVLGRRAVVNAVWEADEMLAETSEAFELLLQLTPVNGEQAWHQFERSRFQRMPAFHYR
;
A
#
# COMPACT_ATOMS: atom_id res chain seq x y z
N MET A 1 -12.24 6.03 -38.02
CA MET A 1 -11.76 5.20 -36.90
C MET A 1 -12.85 5.15 -35.84
N LYS A 2 -13.49 4.00 -35.61
CA LYS A 2 -14.35 3.83 -34.43
C LYS A 2 -13.48 4.03 -33.18
N PRO A 3 -13.91 4.79 -32.16
CA PRO A 3 -13.17 4.85 -30.91
C PRO A 3 -13.04 3.42 -30.35
N PRO A 4 -11.89 3.05 -29.75
CA PRO A 4 -11.73 1.72 -29.18
C PRO A 4 -12.86 1.50 -28.16
N GLU A 5 -13.61 0.39 -28.31
CA GLU A 5 -14.61 -0.02 -27.33
C GLU A 5 -14.00 0.08 -25.93
N ALA A 6 -14.60 0.93 -25.10
CA ALA A 6 -14.10 1.17 -23.76
C ALA A 6 -14.21 -0.14 -22.97
N LYS A 7 -13.09 -0.85 -22.80
CA LYS A 7 -13.04 -2.07 -21.98
C LYS A 7 -13.57 -1.72 -20.59
N MET A 8 -14.69 -2.31 -20.20
CA MET A 8 -15.36 -2.19 -18.90
C MET A 8 -15.31 -3.53 -18.19
N VAL A 9 -15.52 -3.54 -16.87
CA VAL A 9 -15.61 -4.79 -16.11
C VAL A 9 -16.87 -5.53 -16.54
N SER A 10 -16.69 -6.61 -17.29
CA SER A 10 -17.77 -7.45 -17.83
C SER A 10 -18.34 -8.41 -16.78
N GLU A 11 -19.59 -8.82 -16.95
CA GLU A 11 -20.24 -9.77 -16.05
C GLU A 11 -19.52 -11.13 -15.97
N SER A 12 -19.02 -11.63 -17.11
CA SER A 12 -18.22 -12.86 -17.15
C SER A 12 -16.95 -12.78 -16.31
N PHE A 13 -16.34 -11.60 -16.22
CA PHE A 13 -15.14 -11.35 -15.41
C PHE A 13 -15.47 -11.40 -13.92
N VAL A 14 -16.58 -10.78 -13.52
CA VAL A 14 -17.08 -10.82 -12.13
C VAL A 14 -17.43 -12.25 -11.72
N ARG A 15 -18.14 -12.99 -12.57
CA ARG A 15 -18.51 -14.39 -12.32
C ARG A 15 -17.30 -15.30 -12.09
N VAL A 16 -16.24 -15.16 -12.89
CA VAL A 16 -14.99 -15.93 -12.70
C VAL A 16 -14.33 -15.60 -11.37
N ILE A 17 -14.35 -14.34 -10.95
CA ILE A 17 -13.78 -13.93 -9.66
C ILE A 17 -14.58 -14.52 -8.51
N ARG A 18 -15.91 -14.41 -8.54
CA ARG A 18 -16.83 -15.02 -7.58
C ARG A 18 -16.54 -16.51 -7.41
N GLN A 19 -16.50 -17.26 -8.52
CA GLN A 19 -16.23 -18.69 -8.49
C GLN A 19 -14.87 -19.02 -7.85
N ARG A 20 -13.81 -18.29 -8.21
CA ARG A 20 -12.48 -18.53 -7.63
C ARG A 20 -12.44 -18.25 -6.13
N LEU A 21 -13.10 -17.19 -5.68
CA LEU A 21 -13.16 -16.87 -4.25
C LEU A 21 -13.94 -17.93 -3.47
N ALA A 22 -15.09 -18.37 -3.98
CA ALA A 22 -15.89 -19.45 -3.38
C ALA A 22 -15.14 -20.79 -3.31
N GLU A 23 -14.25 -21.06 -4.27
CA GLU A 23 -13.36 -22.23 -4.28
C GLU A 23 -12.10 -22.04 -3.40
N GLY A 24 -11.99 -20.93 -2.65
CA GLY A 24 -10.82 -20.60 -1.82
C GLY A 24 -9.54 -20.29 -2.60
N LYS A 25 -9.64 -20.07 -3.92
CA LYS A 25 -8.48 -19.89 -4.81
C LYS A 25 -8.02 -18.44 -4.83
N GLN A 26 -6.70 -18.26 -4.92
CA GLN A 26 -6.10 -16.95 -5.14
C GLN A 26 -6.66 -16.26 -6.40
N VAL A 27 -6.96 -14.96 -6.28
CA VAL A 27 -7.39 -14.09 -7.38
C VAL A 27 -6.31 -13.05 -7.65
N ARG A 28 -5.83 -13.00 -8.89
CA ARG A 28 -4.97 -11.93 -9.42
C ARG A 28 -5.43 -11.60 -10.83
N ARG A 29 -6.12 -10.47 -10.98
CA ARG A 29 -6.72 -10.07 -12.26
C ARG A 29 -6.53 -8.59 -12.51
N SER A 30 -5.99 -8.23 -13.65
CA SER A 30 -5.91 -6.84 -14.11
C SER A 30 -7.32 -6.34 -14.45
N LEU A 31 -7.62 -5.11 -14.06
CA LEU A 31 -8.87 -4.47 -14.44
C LEU A 31 -8.74 -3.77 -15.80
N PRO A 32 -9.85 -3.59 -16.51
CA PRO A 32 -9.91 -2.74 -17.69
C PRO A 32 -9.42 -1.32 -17.41
N VAL A 33 -8.81 -0.68 -18.43
CA VAL A 33 -8.18 0.65 -18.37
C VAL A 33 -6.94 0.69 -17.48
N TRP A 34 -7.10 0.51 -16.17
CA TRP A 34 -6.01 0.48 -15.21
C TRP A 34 -6.47 -0.14 -13.89
N GLY A 35 -5.60 -0.97 -13.31
CA GLY A 35 -5.79 -1.50 -11.98
C GLY A 35 -5.70 -3.01 -11.92
N ARG A 36 -5.94 -3.56 -10.74
CA ARG A 36 -5.96 -5.00 -10.47
C ARG A 36 -6.70 -5.31 -9.18
N LEU A 37 -7.38 -6.46 -9.18
CA LEU A 37 -7.82 -7.15 -7.96
C LEU A 37 -6.77 -8.19 -7.61
N ALA A 38 -6.32 -8.18 -6.35
CA ALA A 38 -5.46 -9.20 -5.78
C ALA A 38 -6.02 -9.64 -4.43
N VAL A 39 -6.41 -10.91 -4.34
CA VAL A 39 -6.85 -11.57 -3.11
C VAL A 39 -6.01 -12.83 -2.99
N ASP A 40 -5.03 -12.81 -2.07
CA ASP A 40 -4.05 -13.89 -1.93
C ASP A 40 -4.70 -15.19 -1.42
N ARG A 41 -5.77 -15.07 -0.63
CA ARG A 41 -6.66 -16.13 -0.11
C ARG A 41 -7.95 -15.47 0.42
N PRO A 42 -9.01 -16.24 0.74
CA PRO A 42 -10.17 -15.69 1.44
C PRO A 42 -9.75 -14.95 2.70
N LEU A 43 -10.17 -13.69 2.79
CA LEU A 43 -9.83 -12.76 3.87
C LEU A 43 -11.06 -11.89 4.12
N PRO A 44 -11.41 -11.55 5.37
CA PRO A 44 -12.62 -10.81 5.68
C PRO A 44 -12.51 -9.30 5.38
N PHE A 45 -11.62 -8.88 4.49
CA PHE A 45 -11.42 -7.46 4.17
C PHE A 45 -10.99 -7.24 2.72
N LEU A 46 -11.21 -6.02 2.22
CA LEU A 46 -10.67 -5.51 0.96
C LEU A 46 -10.16 -4.07 1.12
N CYS A 47 -8.89 -3.85 0.82
CA CYS A 47 -8.33 -2.50 0.69
C CYS A 47 -8.59 -1.94 -0.71
N VAL A 48 -9.17 -0.75 -0.83
CA VAL A 48 -9.52 -0.14 -2.12
C VAL A 48 -8.76 1.16 -2.34
N TYR A 49 -8.23 1.36 -3.54
CA TYR A 49 -7.78 2.68 -4.01
C TYR A 49 -8.33 2.94 -5.41
N ARG A 50 -9.07 4.04 -5.56
CA ARG A 50 -9.58 4.53 -6.84
C ARG A 50 -8.73 5.70 -7.32
N ARG A 51 -7.99 5.51 -8.41
CA ARG A 51 -7.12 6.56 -8.99
C ARG A 51 -7.98 7.63 -9.67
N PRO A 52 -7.93 8.90 -9.22
CA PRO A 52 -8.59 10.00 -9.93
C PRO A 52 -8.01 10.16 -11.34
N GLY A 53 -8.85 10.37 -12.36
CA GLY A 53 -8.40 10.39 -13.76
C GLY A 53 -7.39 11.49 -14.12
N ARG A 54 -7.35 12.59 -13.35
CA ARG A 54 -6.46 13.74 -13.59
C ARG A 54 -5.31 13.88 -12.59
N THR A 55 -5.07 12.88 -11.74
CA THR A 55 -4.02 13.00 -10.72
C THR A 55 -2.62 12.73 -11.30
N ARG A 56 -1.63 13.52 -10.89
CA ARG A 56 -0.20 13.21 -11.08
C ARG A 56 0.30 12.17 -10.08
N ASP A 57 -0.42 12.00 -8.98
CA ASP A 57 -0.06 11.04 -7.94
C ASP A 57 -0.24 9.60 -8.44
N ARG A 58 0.90 8.97 -8.73
CA ARG A 58 1.01 7.55 -9.06
C ARG A 58 1.47 6.70 -7.87
N ALA A 59 1.72 7.33 -6.73
CA ALA A 59 2.38 6.73 -5.57
C ALA A 59 1.40 6.16 -4.56
N THR A 60 0.25 6.81 -4.34
CA THR A 60 -0.70 6.42 -3.28
C THR A 60 -1.17 4.99 -3.40
N CYS A 61 -1.36 4.48 -4.61
CA CYS A 61 -1.75 3.09 -4.82
C CYS A 61 -0.78 2.09 -4.16
N ARG A 62 0.51 2.47 -4.02
CA ARG A 62 1.54 1.64 -3.39
C ARG A 62 1.27 1.40 -1.91
N LEU A 63 0.53 2.28 -1.23
CA LEU A 63 0.11 2.12 0.17
C LEU A 63 -0.92 1.00 0.34
N VAL A 64 -1.68 0.69 -0.71
CA VAL A 64 -2.71 -0.38 -0.71
C VAL A 64 -2.15 -1.70 -1.21
N THR A 65 -1.23 -1.68 -2.19
CA THR A 65 -0.68 -2.91 -2.81
C THR A 65 0.19 -3.78 -1.90
N SER A 66 0.52 -3.31 -0.69
CA SER A 66 1.21 -4.11 0.33
C SER A 66 0.31 -5.13 1.02
N GLU A 67 -1.01 -4.99 0.89
CA GLU A 67 -1.96 -5.84 1.60
C GLU A 67 -2.27 -7.12 0.81
N ALA A 68 -2.76 -8.15 1.51
CA ALA A 68 -3.09 -9.46 0.93
C ALA A 68 -4.41 -9.51 0.17
N SER A 69 -5.30 -8.55 0.44
CA SER A 69 -6.57 -8.37 -0.25
C SER A 69 -6.73 -6.89 -0.62
N TYR A 70 -6.59 -6.58 -1.90
CA TYR A 70 -6.74 -5.23 -2.41
C TYR A 70 -7.30 -5.11 -3.83
N LEU A 71 -7.93 -3.96 -4.08
CA LEU A 71 -8.35 -3.48 -5.37
C LEU A 71 -7.74 -2.11 -5.64
N ILE A 72 -7.00 -1.98 -6.73
CA ILE A 72 -6.67 -0.67 -7.32
C ILE A 72 -7.41 -0.54 -8.65
N CYS A 73 -8.05 0.60 -8.92
CA CYS A 73 -8.81 0.79 -10.15
C CYS A 73 -8.94 2.26 -10.57
N SER A 74 -9.41 2.53 -11.80
CA SER A 74 -9.70 3.90 -12.26
C SER A 74 -10.97 4.45 -11.62
N ALA A 75 -10.96 5.71 -11.19
CA ALA A 75 -12.14 6.42 -10.67
C ALA A 75 -13.03 7.03 -11.78
N GLU A 76 -12.69 6.78 -13.05
CA GLU A 76 -13.46 7.26 -14.21
C GLU A 76 -14.93 6.84 -14.15
N ARG A 77 -15.83 7.76 -14.52
CA ARG A 77 -17.28 7.55 -14.47
C ARG A 77 -17.74 6.24 -15.12
N ARG A 78 -17.21 5.94 -16.31
CA ARG A 78 -17.52 4.73 -17.08
C ARG A 78 -17.15 3.41 -16.39
N GLN A 79 -16.21 3.42 -15.44
CA GLN A 79 -15.78 2.20 -14.75
C GLN A 79 -16.56 1.95 -13.44
N ARG A 80 -17.28 2.96 -12.93
CA ARG A 80 -17.87 2.93 -11.57
C ARG A 80 -18.84 1.78 -11.38
N GLU A 81 -19.73 1.55 -12.33
CA GLU A 81 -20.76 0.51 -12.22
C GLU A 81 -20.14 -0.89 -12.21
N GLY A 82 -19.20 -1.16 -13.12
CA GLY A 82 -18.50 -2.44 -13.18
C GLY A 82 -17.58 -2.69 -11.98
N VAL A 83 -16.93 -1.64 -11.46
CA VAL A 83 -16.16 -1.72 -10.22
C VAL A 83 -17.08 -1.97 -9.02
N GLY A 84 -18.24 -1.32 -8.97
CA GLY A 84 -19.26 -1.56 -7.95
C GLY A 84 -19.68 -3.01 -7.92
N ARG A 85 -20.14 -3.57 -9.05
CA ARG A 85 -20.49 -4.99 -9.18
C ARG A 85 -19.36 -5.93 -8.74
N LEU A 86 -18.12 -5.60 -9.11
CA LEU A 86 -16.96 -6.39 -8.71
C LEU A 86 -16.78 -6.40 -7.20
N VAL A 87 -16.81 -5.23 -6.55
CA VAL A 87 -16.65 -5.12 -5.10
C VAL A 87 -17.81 -5.79 -4.38
N SER A 88 -19.05 -5.60 -4.85
CA SER A 88 -20.23 -6.29 -4.36
C SER A 88 -20.08 -7.80 -4.40
N ALA A 89 -19.64 -8.36 -5.54
CA ALA A 89 -19.44 -9.81 -5.66
C ALA A 89 -18.33 -10.34 -4.74
N VAL A 90 -17.23 -9.59 -4.56
CA VAL A 90 -16.16 -9.97 -3.62
C VAL A 90 -16.68 -9.94 -2.18
N ALA A 91 -17.37 -8.87 -1.81
CA ALA A 91 -17.90 -8.67 -0.46
C ALA A 91 -18.97 -9.72 -0.13
N GLU A 92 -19.91 -9.99 -1.04
CA GLU A 92 -20.95 -11.01 -0.88
C GLU A 92 -20.34 -12.39 -0.66
N THR A 93 -19.42 -12.83 -1.53
CA THR A 93 -18.82 -14.17 -1.42
C THR A 93 -18.04 -14.35 -0.12
N LEU A 94 -17.31 -13.33 0.33
CA LEU A 94 -16.48 -13.44 1.52
C LEU A 94 -17.25 -13.13 2.81
N ALA A 95 -18.32 -12.34 2.75
CA ALA A 95 -19.24 -12.16 3.88
C ALA A 95 -20.02 -13.44 4.16
N GLU A 96 -20.40 -14.22 3.14
CA GLU A 96 -21.02 -15.54 3.33
C GLU A 96 -20.09 -16.51 4.08
N GLU A 97 -18.78 -16.45 3.84
CA GLU A 97 -17.78 -17.29 4.50
C GLU A 97 -17.49 -16.82 5.95
N PHE A 98 -17.34 -15.50 6.15
CA PHE A 98 -16.85 -14.93 7.42
C PHE A 98 -17.94 -14.32 8.31
N GLY A 99 -19.19 -14.21 7.84
CA GLY A 99 -20.31 -13.57 8.54
C GLY A 99 -20.34 -12.04 8.45
N SER A 100 -19.19 -11.39 8.27
CA SER A 100 -19.07 -9.96 7.98
C SER A 100 -17.84 -9.69 7.13
N PHE A 101 -17.81 -8.52 6.48
CA PHE A 101 -16.73 -8.13 5.58
C PHE A 101 -16.39 -6.65 5.71
N MET A 102 -15.10 -6.33 5.76
CA MET A 102 -14.63 -4.94 5.84
C MET A 102 -14.17 -4.41 4.48
N ILE A 103 -14.59 -3.19 4.14
CA ILE A 103 -14.01 -2.43 3.03
C ILE A 103 -13.28 -1.22 3.59
N LEU A 104 -11.98 -1.10 3.32
CA LEU A 104 -11.19 0.08 3.64
C LEU A 104 -10.82 0.82 2.35
N GLU A 105 -11.41 1.98 2.09
CA GLU A 105 -11.00 2.83 0.97
C GLU A 105 -9.92 3.82 1.42
N LEU A 106 -8.76 3.81 0.76
CA LEU A 106 -7.62 4.67 1.05
C LEU A 106 -7.44 5.72 -0.05
N TRP A 107 -7.19 6.98 0.31
CA TRP A 107 -6.83 8.04 -0.63
C TRP A 107 -5.82 9.03 -0.05
N ALA A 108 -5.16 9.77 -0.94
CA ALA A 108 -4.35 10.92 -0.55
C ALA A 108 -5.26 12.11 -0.23
N GLY A 109 -5.02 12.76 0.91
CA GLY A 109 -5.62 14.06 1.22
C GLY A 109 -5.08 15.17 0.31
N ASN A 110 -5.62 16.38 0.49
CA ASN A 110 -5.07 17.55 -0.19
C ASN A 110 -3.63 17.80 0.25
N ARG A 111 -2.82 18.37 -0.66
CA ARG A 111 -1.49 18.85 -0.30
C ARG A 111 -1.65 20.02 0.67
N PRO A 112 -0.82 20.11 1.73
CA PRO A 112 -0.80 21.32 2.54
C PRO A 112 -0.40 22.51 1.67
N GLU A 113 -1.20 23.57 1.71
CA GLU A 113 -0.87 24.85 1.07
C GLU A 113 0.20 25.54 1.93
N GLY A 114 1.41 25.73 1.39
CA GLY A 114 2.51 26.36 2.11
C GLY A 114 3.88 25.86 1.68
N SER A 115 4.58 26.70 0.93
CA SER A 115 5.98 26.52 0.50
C SER A 115 6.92 26.70 1.69
N GLU A 116 7.16 25.65 2.45
CA GLU A 116 8.42 25.51 3.19
C GLU A 116 9.17 24.32 2.60
N ALA A 117 10.41 24.56 2.17
CA ALA A 117 11.31 23.53 1.65
C ALA A 117 11.22 22.29 2.54
N VAL A 118 10.71 21.19 1.98
CA VAL A 118 10.48 19.96 2.73
C VAL A 118 11.84 19.34 3.05
N THR A 119 12.46 19.81 4.13
CA THR A 119 13.55 19.07 4.74
C THR A 119 12.99 17.80 5.36
N THR A 120 13.77 16.73 5.44
CA THR A 120 13.35 15.48 6.12
C THR A 120 12.88 15.69 7.58
N GLY A 121 13.18 16.85 8.18
CA GLY A 121 12.71 17.25 9.51
C GLY A 121 11.30 17.85 9.58
N SER A 122 10.69 18.27 8.46
CA SER A 122 9.33 18.85 8.41
C SER A 122 8.24 17.84 8.05
N LEU A 123 8.59 16.61 7.69
CA LEU A 123 7.65 15.55 7.36
C LEU A 123 6.75 15.22 8.56
N HIS A 124 5.47 15.61 8.47
CA HIS A 124 4.48 15.35 9.49
C HIS A 124 3.36 14.45 8.93
N PRO A 125 3.49 13.11 9.03
CA PRO A 125 2.43 12.21 8.59
C PRO A 125 1.14 12.51 9.34
N ALA A 126 0.03 12.59 8.62
CA ALA A 126 -1.29 12.81 9.19
C ALA A 126 -2.31 11.89 8.53
N PHE A 127 -3.25 11.40 9.33
CA PHE A 127 -4.30 10.49 8.92
C PHE A 127 -5.66 10.99 9.38
N ARG A 128 -6.69 10.75 8.57
CA ARG A 128 -8.09 10.88 9.02
C ARG A 128 -8.82 9.58 8.77
N ILE A 129 -9.36 9.01 9.83
CA ILE A 129 -10.15 7.78 9.80
C ILE A 129 -11.61 8.19 9.66
N LEU A 130 -12.24 7.88 8.52
CA LEU A 130 -13.66 8.08 8.32
C LEU A 130 -14.39 6.80 8.76
N ALA A 131 -14.91 6.82 9.99
CA ALA A 131 -15.50 5.68 10.66
C ALA A 131 -17.04 5.68 10.56
N PRO A 132 -17.70 4.51 10.61
CA PRO A 132 -19.15 4.42 10.73
C PRO A 132 -19.63 5.08 12.04
N ARG A 133 -20.87 5.59 12.01
CA ARG A 133 -21.52 6.25 13.16
C ARG A 133 -22.17 5.28 14.15
N GLU A 134 -22.48 4.06 13.71
CA GLU A 134 -23.30 3.13 14.47
C GLU A 134 -22.43 2.20 15.33
N ASN A 135 -22.90 2.00 16.56
CA ASN A 135 -22.15 1.45 17.69
C ASN A 135 -21.79 -0.02 17.48
N GLY A 136 -20.55 -0.37 17.83
CA GLY A 136 -20.03 -1.75 17.78
C GLY A 136 -18.54 -1.84 17.40
N HIS A 137 -17.97 -0.77 16.85
CA HIS A 137 -16.58 -0.73 16.40
C HIS A 137 -15.74 0.40 17.02
N GLU A 138 -16.17 0.98 18.14
CA GLU A 138 -15.44 2.05 18.84
C GLU A 138 -14.03 1.59 19.23
N ALA A 139 -13.92 0.50 20.00
CA ALA A 139 -12.64 -0.07 20.40
C ALA A 139 -11.73 -0.45 19.21
N LEU A 140 -12.32 -0.95 18.12
CA LEU A 140 -11.62 -1.25 16.87
C LEU A 140 -11.06 0.04 16.22
N THR A 141 -11.85 1.10 16.23
CA THR A 141 -11.49 2.41 15.65
C THR A 141 -10.42 3.11 16.48
N ASP A 142 -10.54 3.09 17.81
CA ASP A 142 -9.57 3.65 18.74
C ASP A 142 -8.22 2.93 18.64
N GLY A 143 -8.25 1.59 18.60
CA GLY A 143 -7.05 0.78 18.39
C GLY A 143 -6.36 1.10 17.05
N PHE A 144 -7.14 1.39 16.00
CA PHE A 144 -6.58 1.81 14.72
C PHE A 144 -5.98 3.21 14.77
N GLU A 145 -6.65 4.18 15.40
CA GLU A 145 -6.11 5.52 15.62
C GLU A 145 -4.79 5.48 16.37
N GLU A 146 -4.71 4.70 17.45
CA GLU A 146 -3.49 4.54 18.24
C GLU A 146 -2.37 3.90 17.39
N ALA A 147 -2.69 2.86 16.61
CA ALA A 147 -1.74 2.23 15.71
C ALA A 147 -1.19 3.21 14.67
N LEU A 148 -2.01 4.09 14.11
CA LEU A 148 -1.58 5.15 13.19
C LEU A 148 -0.72 6.21 13.88
N ARG A 149 -1.09 6.68 15.08
CA ARG A 149 -0.31 7.66 15.88
C ARG A 149 1.09 7.15 16.26
N ARG A 150 1.28 5.84 16.34
CA ARG A 150 2.60 5.21 16.58
C ARG A 150 3.52 5.28 15.37
N ILE A 151 3.00 5.55 14.16
CA ILE A 151 3.83 5.73 12.96
C ILE A 151 4.71 6.96 13.16
N LYS A 152 6.01 6.80 12.89
CA LYS A 152 7.00 7.87 12.94
C LYS A 152 7.64 7.99 11.56
N LEU A 153 7.83 9.19 11.03
CA LEU A 153 8.67 9.44 9.85
C LEU A 153 9.75 10.44 10.26
N GLY A 154 11.01 10.09 10.02
CA GLY A 154 12.14 10.84 10.57
C GLY A 154 12.03 10.98 12.10
N ARG A 155 11.94 12.21 12.61
CA ARG A 155 11.83 12.50 14.04
C ARG A 155 10.39 12.73 14.54
N ARG A 156 9.39 12.84 13.66
CA ARG A 156 8.01 13.21 14.02
C ARG A 156 7.08 12.01 14.03
N ARG A 157 6.19 11.96 15.03
CA ARG A 157 5.08 10.99 15.09
C ARG A 157 3.92 11.49 14.22
N ALA A 158 3.11 10.55 13.76
CA ALA A 158 1.92 10.88 13.00
C ALA A 158 0.81 11.42 13.90
N THR A 159 -0.02 12.29 13.34
CA THR A 159 -1.35 12.55 13.89
C THR A 159 -2.36 11.65 13.21
N ALA A 160 -3.37 11.25 13.96
CA ALA A 160 -4.58 10.64 13.44
C ALA A 160 -5.77 11.33 14.09
N ALA A 161 -6.86 11.45 13.35
CA ALA A 161 -8.13 11.95 13.84
C ALA A 161 -9.27 11.06 13.31
N ILE A 162 -10.20 10.73 14.20
CA ILE A 162 -11.42 10.01 13.85
C ILE A 162 -12.48 11.03 13.40
N VAL A 163 -13.15 10.72 12.30
CA VAL A 163 -14.25 11.50 11.74
C VAL A 163 -15.41 10.54 11.49
N GLU A 164 -16.38 10.54 12.39
CA GLU A 164 -17.62 9.81 12.16
C GLU A 164 -18.37 10.41 10.97
N SER A 165 -18.68 9.57 9.98
CA SER A 165 -19.36 10.04 8.78
C SER A 165 -20.12 8.93 8.09
N ALA A 166 -21.29 9.28 7.53
CA ALA A 166 -21.96 8.43 6.54
C ALA A 166 -21.13 8.35 5.23
N ARG A 167 -20.32 9.37 4.94
CA ARG A 167 -19.49 9.46 3.74
C ARG A 167 -18.06 9.02 4.03
N ARG A 168 -17.76 7.75 3.78
CA ARG A 168 -16.46 7.12 4.11
C ARG A 168 -15.59 6.83 2.88
N TRP A 169 -15.70 7.67 1.87
CA TRP A 169 -15.02 7.55 0.58
C TRP A 169 -14.50 8.92 0.12
N PRO A 170 -13.58 8.97 -0.88
CA PRO A 170 -12.96 10.21 -1.33
C PRO A 170 -13.96 11.27 -1.76
N ARG A 171 -13.60 12.54 -1.51
CA ARG A 171 -14.39 13.67 -1.99
C ARG A 171 -14.51 13.64 -3.53
N GLY A 172 -15.70 13.93 -4.05
CA GLY A 172 -16.00 13.93 -5.49
C GLY A 172 -16.27 12.55 -6.12
N LEU A 173 -16.15 11.46 -5.35
CA LEU A 173 -16.54 10.11 -5.78
C LEU A 173 -17.83 9.66 -5.09
N PRO A 174 -18.63 8.78 -5.72
CA PRO A 174 -19.68 8.01 -5.03
C PRO A 174 -19.04 6.90 -4.17
N PRO A 175 -19.79 6.23 -3.29
CA PRO A 175 -19.29 5.03 -2.61
C PRO A 175 -18.82 3.98 -3.64
N VAL A 176 -17.86 3.14 -3.25
CA VAL A 176 -17.34 2.08 -4.15
C VAL A 176 -18.39 1.01 -4.44
N MET A 177 -19.30 0.78 -3.49
CA MET A 177 -20.40 -0.17 -3.53
C MET A 177 -21.70 0.55 -3.13
N PRO A 178 -22.88 0.18 -3.66
CA PRO A 178 -24.16 0.75 -3.21
C PRO A 178 -24.34 0.65 -1.69
N ILE A 179 -24.93 1.69 -1.08
CA ILE A 179 -25.11 1.75 0.38
C ILE A 179 -26.07 0.67 0.85
N ASP A 180 -27.16 0.43 0.12
CA ASP A 180 -28.15 -0.59 0.45
C ASP A 180 -27.54 -2.00 0.43
N GLU A 181 -26.64 -2.25 -0.52
CA GLU A 181 -25.91 -3.50 -0.61
C GLU A 181 -24.89 -3.66 0.52
N THR A 182 -24.27 -2.56 0.95
CA THR A 182 -23.40 -2.53 2.14
C THR A 182 -24.15 -2.96 3.39
N ALA A 183 -25.36 -2.42 3.60
CA ALA A 183 -26.19 -2.76 4.74
C ALA A 183 -26.68 -4.21 4.67
N ARG A 184 -27.17 -4.65 3.51
CA ARG A 184 -27.67 -6.02 3.28
C ARG A 184 -26.61 -7.09 3.58
N LEU A 185 -25.36 -6.83 3.21
CA LEU A 185 -24.24 -7.77 3.38
C LEU A 185 -23.57 -7.69 4.76
N GLY A 186 -24.06 -6.84 5.67
CA GLY A 186 -23.40 -6.62 6.97
C GLY A 186 -21.97 -6.11 6.83
N CYS A 187 -21.69 -5.34 5.76
CA CYS A 187 -20.35 -4.87 5.45
C CYS A 187 -19.99 -3.63 6.27
N VAL A 188 -18.78 -3.61 6.81
CA VAL A 188 -18.25 -2.47 7.56
C VAL A 188 -17.32 -1.67 6.66
N VAL A 189 -17.65 -0.41 6.39
CA VAL A 189 -16.87 0.44 5.48
C VAL A 189 -16.12 1.49 6.28
N TYR A 190 -14.80 1.58 6.06
CA TYR A 190 -13.94 2.64 6.57
C TYR A 190 -13.31 3.43 5.41
N GLY A 191 -13.06 4.70 5.65
CA GLY A 191 -12.22 5.53 4.80
C GLY A 191 -10.93 5.92 5.50
N LEU A 192 -9.81 5.95 4.79
CA LEU A 192 -8.53 6.44 5.29
C LEU A 192 -7.96 7.50 4.36
N GLU A 193 -7.99 8.74 4.82
CA GLU A 193 -7.28 9.84 4.16
C GLU A 193 -5.86 9.92 4.71
N VAL A 194 -4.87 9.89 3.81
CA VAL A 194 -3.44 9.94 4.15
C VAL A 194 -2.86 11.25 3.62
N ALA A 195 -2.22 12.05 4.48
CA ALA A 195 -1.50 13.23 4.02
C ALA A 195 -0.35 12.82 3.06
N PRO A 196 -0.24 13.43 1.87
CA PRO A 196 0.70 12.99 0.83
C PRO A 196 2.14 13.47 1.09
N VAL A 197 2.68 13.24 2.30
CA VAL A 197 4.03 13.63 2.73
C VAL A 197 5.18 12.97 1.94
N TYR A 198 4.84 11.98 1.12
CA TYR A 198 5.74 11.27 0.20
C TYR A 198 5.74 11.87 -1.21
N LEU A 199 4.97 12.94 -1.44
CA LEU A 199 5.00 13.70 -2.67
C LEU A 199 5.68 15.04 -2.43
N ASP A 200 6.45 15.46 -3.42
CA ASP A 200 6.96 16.81 -3.52
C ASP A 200 5.79 17.79 -3.69
N PRO A 201 5.71 18.85 -2.86
CA PRO A 201 4.58 19.79 -2.91
C PRO A 201 4.54 20.58 -4.21
N GLU A 202 5.69 20.91 -4.81
CA GLU A 202 5.82 21.76 -5.99
C GLU A 202 5.56 20.98 -7.28
N ASN A 203 6.34 19.93 -7.53
CA ASN A 203 6.29 19.22 -8.82
C ASN A 203 5.39 17.96 -8.77
N GLY A 204 5.15 17.40 -7.58
CA GLY A 204 4.37 16.19 -7.37
C GLY A 204 5.12 14.88 -7.53
N ASP A 205 6.44 14.93 -7.62
CA ASP A 205 7.31 13.77 -7.69
C ASP A 205 7.30 13.02 -6.37
N THR A 206 7.59 11.73 -6.43
CA THR A 206 7.54 10.87 -5.25
C THR A 206 8.89 10.85 -4.55
N TYR A 207 8.93 11.09 -3.24
CA TYR A 207 10.07 10.79 -2.38
C TYR A 207 10.09 9.28 -2.05
N PRO A 208 10.91 8.45 -2.73
CA PRO A 208 10.71 6.99 -2.67
C PRO A 208 11.05 6.41 -1.31
N ARG A 209 12.04 6.99 -0.60
CA ARG A 209 12.41 6.59 0.77
C ARG A 209 11.27 6.83 1.76
N VAL A 210 10.66 8.01 1.72
CA VAL A 210 9.52 8.39 2.58
C VAL A 210 8.33 7.48 2.30
N LEU A 211 8.01 7.24 1.03
CA LEU A 211 6.92 6.35 0.63
C LEU A 211 7.15 4.90 1.10
N ASN A 212 8.36 4.37 0.95
CA ASN A 212 8.67 3.01 1.37
C ASN A 212 8.58 2.85 2.90
N GLU A 213 9.08 3.83 3.65
CA GLU A 213 8.98 3.84 5.12
C GLU A 213 7.52 3.92 5.58
N LEU A 214 6.75 4.85 5.01
CA LEU A 214 5.33 5.00 5.29
C LEU A 214 4.55 3.73 4.95
N ARG A 215 4.75 3.17 3.76
CA ARG A 215 4.09 1.92 3.32
C ARG A 215 4.33 0.79 4.31
N ARG A 216 5.58 0.57 4.74
CA ARG A 216 5.92 -0.50 5.67
C ARG A 216 5.22 -0.32 7.02
N LYS A 217 5.25 0.89 7.57
CA LYS A 217 4.66 1.19 8.88
C LYS A 217 3.13 1.16 8.83
N LEU A 218 2.54 1.72 7.77
CA LEU A 218 1.11 1.67 7.54
C LEU A 218 0.60 0.24 7.37
N SER A 219 1.31 -0.61 6.61
CA SER A 219 0.93 -2.02 6.45
C SER A 219 0.94 -2.80 7.78
N ILE A 220 1.77 -2.42 8.75
CA ILE A 220 1.70 -3.00 10.10
C ILE A 220 0.43 -2.55 10.83
N ALA A 221 0.10 -1.25 10.76
CA ALA A 221 -1.12 -0.71 11.37
C ALA A 221 -2.40 -1.30 10.74
N LEU A 222 -2.44 -1.40 9.41
CA LEU A 222 -3.55 -2.01 8.66
C LEU A 222 -3.74 -3.48 9.03
N ARG A 223 -2.66 -4.28 9.09
CA ARG A 223 -2.78 -5.69 9.49
C ARG A 223 -3.31 -5.87 10.90
N ARG A 224 -2.93 -5.00 11.84
CA ARG A 224 -3.49 -5.01 13.21
C ARG A 224 -4.98 -4.67 13.19
N PHE A 225 -5.36 -3.64 12.42
CA PHE A 225 -6.75 -3.26 12.25
C PHE A 225 -7.60 -4.39 11.67
N PHE A 226 -7.15 -5.04 10.59
CA PHE A 226 -7.87 -6.17 10.00
C PHE A 226 -7.88 -7.41 10.90
N TYR A 227 -6.85 -7.59 11.72
CA TYR A 227 -6.79 -8.68 12.69
C TYR A 227 -7.83 -8.50 13.79
N GLU A 228 -7.92 -7.30 14.37
CA GLU A 228 -8.93 -7.01 15.37
C GLU A 228 -10.33 -7.14 14.77
N PHE A 229 -10.58 -6.60 13.57
CA PHE A 229 -11.86 -6.78 12.88
C PHE A 229 -12.22 -8.26 12.67
N ALA A 230 -11.26 -9.06 12.17
CA ALA A 230 -11.49 -10.48 11.95
C ALA A 230 -11.94 -11.18 13.23
N ARG A 231 -11.27 -10.92 14.36
CA ARG A 231 -11.59 -11.57 15.65
C ARG A 231 -12.85 -11.02 16.32
N SER A 232 -13.12 -9.72 16.21
CA SER A 232 -14.22 -9.07 16.93
C SER A 232 -15.55 -9.12 16.17
N SER A 233 -15.51 -9.29 14.85
CA SER A 233 -16.66 -9.02 13.99
C SER A 233 -16.90 -10.08 12.92
N THR A 234 -16.11 -11.16 12.91
CA THR A 234 -16.25 -12.26 11.94
C THR A 234 -16.07 -13.61 12.62
N THR A 235 -16.32 -14.70 11.89
CA THR A 235 -16.05 -16.06 12.33
C THR A 235 -14.58 -16.47 12.20
N ALA A 236 -13.73 -15.62 11.61
CA ALA A 236 -12.30 -15.89 11.46
C ALA A 236 -11.54 -15.70 12.78
N ASP A 237 -10.67 -16.65 13.13
CA ASP A 237 -9.75 -16.54 14.27
C ASP A 237 -8.28 -16.70 13.82
N PRO A 238 -7.70 -15.68 13.16
CA PRO A 238 -6.30 -15.73 12.80
C PRO A 238 -5.43 -15.77 14.06
N ALA A 239 -4.45 -16.68 14.12
CA ALA A 239 -3.57 -16.80 15.30
C ALA A 239 -2.75 -15.53 15.59
N HIS A 240 -2.44 -14.73 14.57
CA HIS A 240 -1.68 -13.48 14.72
C HIS A 240 -1.85 -12.54 13.52
N PHE A 241 -1.69 -11.23 13.70
CA PHE A 241 -1.88 -10.23 12.63
C PHE A 241 -0.92 -10.40 11.44
N HIS A 242 0.25 -11.00 11.64
CA HIS A 242 1.17 -11.30 10.55
C HIS A 242 0.62 -12.31 9.56
N VAL A 243 -0.28 -13.20 10.00
CA VAL A 243 -0.94 -14.18 9.12
C VAL A 243 -1.66 -13.44 8.00
N LEU A 244 -2.33 -12.31 8.30
CA LEU A 244 -3.07 -11.47 7.33
C LEU A 244 -2.19 -10.75 6.29
N GLY A 245 -0.86 -10.82 6.41
CA GLY A 245 0.06 -10.32 5.39
C GLY A 245 0.02 -11.11 4.08
N ARG A 246 0.66 -10.55 3.04
CA ARG A 246 0.85 -11.23 1.76
C ARG A 246 1.65 -12.50 1.98
N ARG A 247 1.13 -13.63 1.49
CA ARG A 247 1.80 -14.94 1.54
C ARG A 247 2.72 -15.18 0.34
N ALA A 248 2.44 -14.51 -0.76
CA ALA A 248 3.17 -14.73 -2.00
C ALA A 248 4.34 -13.75 -2.11
N VAL A 249 5.55 -14.27 -1.91
CA VAL A 249 6.77 -13.66 -2.43
C VAL A 249 6.60 -13.61 -3.95
N VAL A 250 6.60 -12.41 -4.53
CA VAL A 250 6.48 -12.25 -5.98
C VAL A 250 7.80 -12.75 -6.59
N ASN A 251 7.79 -13.49 -7.71
CA ASN A 251 9.03 -13.89 -8.39
C ASN A 251 9.97 -12.70 -8.64
N ALA A 252 9.42 -11.52 -8.94
CA ALA A 252 10.17 -10.27 -9.06
C ALA A 252 10.92 -9.82 -7.79
N VAL A 253 10.55 -10.31 -6.61
CA VAL A 253 11.32 -10.07 -5.36
C VAL A 253 12.51 -11.01 -5.30
N TRP A 254 12.38 -12.25 -5.77
CA TRP A 254 13.51 -13.16 -5.93
C TRP A 254 14.49 -12.66 -6.99
N GLU A 255 13.99 -12.22 -8.15
CA GLU A 255 14.84 -11.61 -9.18
C GLU A 255 15.55 -10.34 -8.67
N ALA A 256 14.84 -9.50 -7.89
CA ALA A 256 15.48 -8.32 -7.30
C ALA A 256 16.49 -8.66 -6.20
N ASP A 257 16.24 -9.70 -5.40
CA ASP A 257 17.18 -10.18 -4.38
C ASP A 257 18.43 -10.79 -5.01
N GLU A 258 18.27 -11.56 -6.09
CA GLU A 258 19.34 -12.13 -6.90
C GLU A 258 20.20 -11.02 -7.53
N MET A 259 19.58 -10.02 -8.16
CA MET A 259 20.30 -8.86 -8.70
C MET A 259 21.02 -8.05 -7.62
N LEU A 260 20.43 -7.93 -6.42
CA LEU A 260 21.06 -7.24 -5.29
C LEU A 260 22.23 -8.05 -4.72
N ALA A 261 22.12 -9.37 -4.65
CA ALA A 261 23.20 -10.27 -4.24
C ALA A 261 24.38 -10.21 -5.22
N GLU A 262 24.12 -10.33 -6.53
CA GLU A 262 25.14 -10.20 -7.58
C GLU A 262 25.86 -8.85 -7.51
N THR A 263 25.12 -7.76 -7.30
CA THR A 263 25.71 -6.42 -7.15
C THR A 263 26.57 -6.33 -5.89
N SER A 264 26.13 -6.93 -4.78
CA SER A 264 26.91 -6.96 -3.53
C SER A 264 28.21 -7.74 -3.70
N GLU A 265 28.18 -8.87 -4.39
CA GLU A 265 29.37 -9.66 -4.71
C GLU A 265 30.35 -8.90 -5.61
N ALA A 266 29.85 -8.15 -6.60
CA ALA A 266 30.69 -7.30 -7.45
C ALA A 266 31.37 -6.17 -6.64
N PHE A 267 30.69 -5.60 -5.65
CA PHE A 267 31.28 -4.61 -4.75
C PHE A 267 32.32 -5.23 -3.79
N GLU A 268 32.11 -6.44 -3.29
CA GLU A 268 33.12 -7.17 -2.52
C GLU A 268 34.38 -7.45 -3.35
N LEU A 269 34.23 -7.84 -4.62
CA LEU A 269 35.36 -8.02 -5.54
C LEU A 269 36.14 -6.72 -5.75
N LEU A 270 35.46 -5.58 -5.93
CA LEU A 270 36.12 -4.28 -6.04
C LEU A 270 36.86 -3.89 -4.75
N LEU A 271 36.31 -4.23 -3.59
CA LEU A 271 36.97 -4.02 -2.30
C LEU A 271 38.22 -4.90 -2.13
N GLN A 272 38.23 -6.11 -2.68
CA GLN A 272 39.42 -6.99 -2.70
C GLN A 272 40.51 -6.47 -3.65
N LEU A 273 40.13 -5.81 -4.74
CA LEU A 273 41.07 -5.20 -5.69
C LEU A 273 41.58 -3.82 -5.23
N THR A 274 41.03 -3.26 -4.15
CA THR A 274 41.45 -1.97 -3.61
C THR A 274 42.53 -2.18 -2.55
N PRO A 275 43.76 -1.68 -2.75
CA PRO A 275 44.83 -1.89 -1.78
C PRO A 275 44.55 -1.12 -0.48
N VAL A 276 44.68 -1.80 0.65
CA VAL A 276 44.39 -1.23 1.98
C VAL A 276 45.44 -0.24 2.46
N ASN A 277 46.60 -0.20 1.81
CA ASN A 277 47.72 0.64 2.18
C ASN A 277 47.98 1.78 1.17
N GLY A 278 47.00 2.17 0.35
CA GLY A 278 47.19 3.16 -0.73
C GLY A 278 47.92 4.44 -0.33
N GLU A 279 47.50 5.09 0.77
CA GLU A 279 48.15 6.30 1.31
C GLU A 279 49.59 6.05 1.79
N GLN A 280 49.83 4.94 2.49
CA GLN A 280 51.18 4.58 2.93
C GLN A 280 52.10 4.24 1.75
N ALA A 281 51.59 3.52 0.76
CA ALA A 281 52.29 3.18 -0.48
C ALA A 281 52.66 4.44 -1.26
N TRP A 282 51.76 5.43 -1.32
CA TRP A 282 52.00 6.72 -1.95
C TRP A 282 53.11 7.52 -1.25
N HIS A 283 53.05 7.65 0.08
CA HIS A 283 54.11 8.32 0.84
C HIS A 283 55.47 7.62 0.75
N GLN A 284 55.50 6.29 0.65
CA GLN A 284 56.75 5.54 0.41
C GLN A 284 57.32 5.84 -0.99
N PHE A 285 56.46 5.92 -2.01
CA PHE A 285 56.86 6.25 -3.37
C PHE A 285 57.47 7.67 -3.45
N GLU A 286 56.82 8.65 -2.81
CA GLU A 286 57.27 10.04 -2.74
C GLU A 286 58.64 10.16 -2.02
N ARG A 287 58.80 9.49 -0.88
CA ARG A 287 60.07 9.46 -0.13
C ARG A 287 61.20 8.81 -0.91
N SER A 288 60.88 7.87 -1.81
CA SER A 288 61.85 7.25 -2.71
C SER A 288 62.24 8.12 -3.92
N ARG A 289 61.73 9.36 -4.00
CA ARG A 289 61.83 10.24 -5.18
C ARG A 289 61.37 9.55 -6.46
N PHE A 290 60.34 8.72 -6.35
CA PHE A 290 59.74 8.01 -7.47
C PHE A 290 60.66 6.96 -8.13
N GLN A 291 61.73 6.53 -7.46
CA GLN A 291 62.72 5.60 -8.04
C GLN A 291 62.43 4.13 -7.72
N ARG A 292 61.59 3.85 -6.71
CA ARG A 292 61.25 2.47 -6.31
C ARG A 292 59.74 2.28 -6.33
N MET A 293 59.29 1.21 -6.96
CA MET A 293 57.88 0.90 -7.10
C MET A 293 57.25 0.60 -5.71
N PRO A 294 56.12 1.22 -5.36
CA PRO A 294 55.49 1.00 -4.06
C PRO A 294 54.84 -0.38 -3.98
N ALA A 295 54.92 -1.01 -2.80
CA ALA A 295 54.27 -2.29 -2.54
C ALA A 295 52.83 -2.08 -2.08
N PHE A 296 51.87 -2.62 -2.83
CA PHE A 296 50.45 -2.59 -2.47
C PHE A 296 50.05 -3.86 -1.73
N HIS A 297 49.30 -3.70 -0.65
CA HIS A 297 48.74 -4.79 0.13
C HIS A 297 47.23 -4.84 -0.14
N TYR A 298 46.73 -6.02 -0.48
CA TYR A 298 45.32 -6.28 -0.75
C TYR A 298 44.73 -7.12 0.39
N ARG A 299 43.40 -7.13 0.53
CA ARG A 299 42.69 -7.92 1.56
C ARG A 299 42.56 -9.38 1.16
#